data_AF-A0A967Y1G8-F1
#
_entry.id   AF-A0A967Y1G8-F1
#
_cell.length_a   1.000
_cell.length_b   1.000
_cell.length_c   1.000
_cell.angle_alpha   90.00
_cell.angle_beta   90.00
_cell.angle_gamma   90.00
#
_symmetry.space_group_name_H-M   'P 1'
#
loop_
_entity.id
_entity.type
_entity.pdbx_description
1 polymer ?
#
loop_
_entity_poly.entity_id
_entity_poly.type
_entity_poly.pdbx_seq_one_letter_code
_entity_poly.pdbx_strand_id
1 'polypeptide(L)' 'GIDNNVLHIENVDILNNTPLLDVKPYVPEFDHQAEIRTGWLEKVKGKVKNKRSNGRFQ' A
#
# COMPACT_ATOMS: atom_id res chain seq x y z
N GLY A 1 -10.62 -0.10 10.81
CA GLY A 1 -10.14 -0.79 12.03
C GLY A 1 -9.65 -2.19 11.68
N ILE A 2 -8.93 -2.87 12.57
CA ILE A 2 -8.38 -4.22 12.33
C ILE A 2 -8.97 -5.20 13.35
N ASP A 3 -9.53 -6.31 12.88
CA ASP A 3 -9.98 -7.44 13.70
C ASP A 3 -9.40 -8.73 13.11
N ASN A 4 -8.36 -9.28 13.74
CA ASN A 4 -7.64 -10.48 13.27
C ASN A 4 -7.21 -10.35 11.79
N ASN A 5 -7.85 -11.10 10.89
CA ASN A 5 -7.61 -11.10 9.45
C ASN A 5 -8.61 -10.25 8.66
N VAL A 6 -9.42 -9.43 9.35
CA VAL A 6 -10.43 -8.54 8.77
C VAL A 6 -9.98 -7.09 8.90
N LEU A 7 -9.95 -6.39 7.77
CA LEU A 7 -9.71 -4.95 7.71
C LEU A 7 -11.02 -4.23 7.38
N HIS A 8 -11.47 -3.36 8.28
CA HIS A 8 -12.60 -2.47 8.04
C HIS A 8 -12.11 -1.18 7.37
N ILE A 9 -12.50 -0.99 6.11
CA ILE A 9 -12.16 0.16 5.25
C ILE A 9 -13.43 0.82 4.73
N GLU A 10 -13.26 2.02 4.17
CA GLU A 10 -14.31 2.83 3.57
C GLU A 10 -13.83 3.42 2.24
N ASN A 11 -14.74 4.06 1.50
CA ASN A 11 -14.45 4.75 0.23
C ASN A 11 -13.87 3.83 -0.86
N VAL A 12 -14.38 2.60 -0.96
CA VAL A 12 -14.04 1.65 -2.02
C VAL A 12 -15.17 1.51 -3.03
N ASP A 13 -14.81 1.39 -4.31
CA ASP A 13 -15.74 1.17 -5.42
C ASP A 13 -15.57 -0.27 -5.94
N ILE A 14 -16.05 -1.24 -5.16
CA ILE A 14 -16.01 -2.67 -5.46
C ILE A 14 -17.31 -3.34 -5.03
N LEU A 15 -17.71 -4.39 -5.74
CA LEU A 15 -18.88 -5.18 -5.39
C LEU A 15 -18.61 -6.09 -4.19
N ASN A 16 -19.68 -6.47 -3.51
CA ASN A 16 -19.59 -7.46 -2.44
C ASN A 16 -19.05 -8.80 -2.97
N ASN A 17 -18.19 -9.47 -2.19
CA ASN A 17 -17.52 -10.72 -2.53
C ASN A 17 -16.56 -10.67 -3.75
N THR A 18 -16.14 -9.50 -4.22
CA THR A 18 -15.04 -9.43 -5.19
C THR A 18 -13.76 -10.06 -4.60
N PRO A 19 -13.13 -11.04 -5.27
CA PRO A 19 -11.93 -11.70 -4.76
C PRO A 19 -10.76 -10.73 -4.58
N LEU A 20 -10.11 -10.77 -3.42
CA LEU A 20 -8.90 -10.01 -3.12
C LEU A 20 -7.66 -10.77 -3.61
N LEU A 21 -6.82 -10.11 -4.40
CA LEU A 21 -5.60 -10.72 -4.94
C LEU A 21 -4.37 -10.45 -4.07
N ASP A 22 -4.21 -9.23 -3.58
CA ASP A 22 -3.03 -8.82 -2.83
C ASP A 22 -3.30 -7.55 -2.01
N VAL A 23 -2.51 -7.32 -0.96
CA VAL A 23 -2.53 -6.11 -0.13
C VAL A 23 -1.14 -5.48 -0.13
N LYS A 24 -1.07 -4.22 -0.56
CA LYS A 24 0.19 -3.45 -0.59
C LYS A 24 0.09 -2.26 0.36
N PRO A 25 1.18 -1.89 1.04
CA PRO A 25 1.21 -0.64 1.77
C PRO A 25 1.13 0.52 0.79
N TYR A 26 0.40 1.56 1.16
CA TYR A 26 0.35 2.80 0.37
C TYR A 26 1.67 3.58 0.50
N VAL A 27 2.20 4.05 -0.63
CA VAL A 27 3.49 4.77 -0.69
C VAL A 27 3.25 6.17 -1.28
N PRO A 28 3.23 7.23 -0.45
CA PRO A 28 2.93 8.60 -0.91
C PRO A 28 3.89 9.11 -1.99
N GLU A 29 5.13 8.63 -2.04
CA GLU A 29 6.08 9.03 -3.08
C GLU A 29 5.71 8.54 -4.49
N PHE A 30 4.77 7.61 -4.62
CA PHE A 30 4.25 7.12 -5.90
C PHE A 30 2.91 7.72 -6.30
N ASP A 31 2.32 8.56 -5.46
CA ASP A 31 0.98 9.12 -5.64
C ASP A 31 0.94 10.58 -5.11
N HIS A 32 -0.23 11.17 -4.94
CA HIS A 32 -0.36 12.50 -4.36
C HIS A 32 0.13 12.52 -2.90
N GLN A 33 0.94 13.54 -2.57
CA GLN A 33 1.42 13.76 -1.21
C GLN A 33 0.27 14.25 -0.31
N ALA A 34 -0.46 13.31 0.27
CA ALA A 34 -1.41 13.57 1.34
C ALA A 34 -0.72 13.43 2.71
N GLU A 35 -1.17 14.21 3.70
CA GLU A 35 -0.80 13.96 5.10
C GLU A 35 -1.51 12.69 5.59
N ILE A 36 -0.80 11.57 5.51
CA ILE A 36 -1.29 10.27 5.95
C ILE A 36 -0.22 9.53 6.74
N ARG A 37 -0.67 8.59 7.58
CA ARG A 37 0.21 7.67 8.30
C ARG A 37 0.61 6.54 7.36
N THR A 38 1.90 6.27 7.23
CA THR A 38 2.42 5.15 6.43
C THR A 38 3.08 4.09 7.29
N GLY A 39 3.07 4.29 8.62
CA GLY A 39 3.47 3.31 9.62
C GLY A 39 4.93 2.91 9.45
N TRP A 40 5.19 1.62 9.30
CA TRP A 40 6.55 1.10 9.12
C TRP A 40 7.32 1.70 7.93
N LEU A 41 6.62 2.20 6.89
CA LEU A 41 7.26 2.87 5.77
C LEU A 41 7.86 4.23 6.11
N GLU A 42 7.40 4.87 7.19
CA GLU A 42 7.95 6.15 7.65
C GLU A 42 9.47 6.06 7.91
N LYS A 43 9.94 4.88 8.36
CA LYS A 43 11.36 4.62 8.63
C LYS A 43 12.23 4.46 7.39
N VAL A 44 11.63 4.22 6.23
CA VAL A 44 12.34 3.97 4.96
C VAL A 44 12.04 5.04 3.90
N LYS A 45 11.32 6.10 4.27
CA LYS A 45 11.00 7.25 3.44
C LYS A 45 12.24 7.76 2.70
N GLY A 46 12.10 8.05 1.40
CA GLY A 46 13.19 8.55 0.56
C GLY A 46 14.21 7.52 0.04
N LYS A 47 14.25 6.28 0.56
CA LYS A 47 15.16 5.23 0.04
C LYS A 47 14.74 4.65 -1.32
N VAL A 48 13.50 4.90 -1.71
CA VAL A 48 12.88 4.33 -2.93
C VAL A 48 13.45 4.96 -4.21
N LYS A 49 13.79 6.27 -4.19
CA LYS A 49 14.21 7.02 -5.39
C LYS A 49 15.36 6.39 -6.18
N ASN A 50 16.28 5.69 -5.50
CA ASN A 50 17.48 5.11 -6.11
C ASN A 50 17.41 3.59 -6.26
N LYS A 51 16.26 2.96 -5.99
CA LYS A 51 16.10 1.49 -6.02
C LYS A 51 15.61 1.05 -7.40
N ARG A 52 16.31 0.09 -8.02
CA ARG A 52 15.92 -0.50 -9.31
C ARG A 52 15.48 -1.95 -9.16
N SER A 53 14.59 -2.38 -10.05
CA SER A 53 14.23 -3.80 -10.19
C SER A 53 15.46 -4.62 -10.55
N ASN A 54 15.55 -5.83 -10.01
CA ASN A 54 16.65 -6.77 -10.25
C ASN A 54 16.31 -7.83 -11.32
N GLY A 55 15.32 -7.59 -12.18
CA GLY A 55 15.08 -8.40 -13.37
C GLY A 55 14.40 -9.76 -13.14
N ARG A 56 13.81 -10.02 -11.97
CA ARG A 56 13.19 -11.32 -11.62
C ARG A 56 11.96 -11.74 -12.45
N PHE A 57 11.45 -10.86 -13.31
CA PHE A 57 10.27 -11.09 -14.14
C PHE A 57 10.57 -10.85 -15.63
N GLN A 58 11.85 -10.95 -16.03
CA GLN A 58 12.24 -11.10 -17.44
C GLN A 58 12.27 -12.57 -17.82
#